data_AF-A0A1B6W178-F1
#
_entry.id   AF-A0A1B6W178-F1
#
_cell.length_a   1.000
_cell.length_b   1.000
_cell.length_c   1.000
_cell.angle_alpha   90.00
_cell.angle_beta   90.00
_cell.angle_gamma   90.00
#
_symmetry.space_group_name_H-M   'P 1'
#
loop_
_entity.id
_entity.type
_entity.pdbx_description
1 polymer ?
#
loop_
_entity_poly.entity_id
_entity_poly.type
_entity_poly.pdbx_seq_one_letter_code
_entity_poly.pdbx_strand_id
1 'polypeptide(L)'
;MPETLTYSYTVPPTPEEYLKGAYAQMRYFCKTAPRKYSPLPCFYLPLIIIILAMSFLLFRNQTQLSALLEECYLDEGTLGSIIHANTTAANIVAVGFLLIYVISSIFNRRILKYIYRHSYLLHESRFTADSAGCRQIYPQQHESWFGWTTLDSVQTVKGDILLIFGSAFIVLPHSIFADEAEKQGFIEQITAWQQAAQKQPAP
;
A
#
# COMPACT_ATOMS: atom_id res chain seq x y z
N MET A 1 -40.38 12.85 19.36
CA MET A 1 -39.49 11.84 18.75
C MET A 1 -38.23 12.59 18.34
N PRO A 2 -37.03 12.22 18.82
CA PRO A 2 -35.83 12.88 18.33
C PRO A 2 -35.69 12.54 16.84
N GLU A 3 -35.53 13.55 16.00
CA GLU A 3 -35.19 13.37 14.59
C GLU A 3 -33.95 12.47 14.53
N THR A 4 -34.05 11.33 13.85
CA THR A 4 -32.91 10.44 13.63
C THR A 4 -31.91 11.20 12.77
N LEU A 5 -30.89 11.74 13.44
CA LEU A 5 -29.83 12.52 12.81
C LEU A 5 -29.15 11.63 11.78
N THR A 6 -29.28 12.01 10.50
CA THR A 6 -28.82 11.23 9.35
C THR A 6 -27.94 12.13 8.50
N TYR A 7 -26.73 11.67 8.21
CA TYR A 7 -25.81 12.34 7.30
C TYR A 7 -25.96 11.74 5.90
N SER A 8 -25.97 12.59 4.88
CA SER A 8 -26.01 12.18 3.47
C SER A 8 -25.16 13.13 2.65
N TYR A 9 -24.00 12.65 2.18
CA TYR A 9 -23.04 13.41 1.41
C TYR A 9 -22.86 12.82 0.01
N THR A 10 -22.71 13.70 -0.98
CA THR A 10 -22.20 13.31 -2.30
C THR A 10 -20.69 13.42 -2.26
N VAL A 11 -20.02 12.27 -2.41
CA VAL A 11 -18.56 12.16 -2.36
C VAL A 11 -18.02 12.22 -3.79
N PRO A 12 -17.17 13.21 -4.12
CA PRO A 12 -16.57 13.31 -5.45
C PRO A 12 -15.64 12.13 -5.76
N PRO A 13 -15.27 11.91 -7.04
CA PRO A 13 -14.29 10.90 -7.41
C PRO A 13 -12.89 11.31 -6.92
N THR A 14 -12.43 10.73 -5.82
CA THR A 14 -11.17 11.14 -5.16
C THR A 14 -10.14 10.01 -5.09
N PRO A 15 -9.68 9.47 -6.23
CA PRO A 15 -8.79 8.31 -6.23
C PRO A 15 -7.43 8.59 -5.55
N GLU A 16 -6.96 9.84 -5.55
CA GLU A 16 -5.74 10.23 -4.82
C GLU A 16 -5.92 10.19 -3.30
N GLU A 17 -7.09 10.57 -2.81
CA GLU A 17 -7.40 10.57 -1.38
C GLU A 17 -7.62 9.14 -0.89
N TYR A 18 -8.21 8.27 -1.72
CA TYR A 18 -8.25 6.83 -1.46
C TYR A 18 -6.86 6.21 -1.38
N LEU A 19 -5.91 6.59 -2.25
CA LEU A 19 -4.51 6.16 -2.10
C LEU A 19 -3.92 6.61 -0.77
N LYS A 20 -4.10 7.89 -0.40
CA LYS A 20 -3.61 8.43 0.89
C LYS A 20 -4.25 7.67 2.07
N GLY A 21 -5.54 7.38 1.98
CA GLY A 21 -6.30 6.56 2.92
C GLY A 21 -5.74 5.15 3.03
N ALA A 22 -5.44 4.48 1.92
CA ALA A 22 -4.81 3.16 1.90
C ALA A 22 -3.43 3.17 2.56
N TYR A 23 -2.60 4.19 2.30
CA TYR A 23 -1.32 4.36 2.98
C TYR A 23 -1.49 4.59 4.49
N ALA A 24 -2.47 5.39 4.90
CA ALA A 24 -2.77 5.66 6.29
C ALA A 24 -3.31 4.41 7.02
N GLN A 25 -4.19 3.66 6.38
CA GLN A 25 -4.69 2.38 6.88
C GLN A 25 -3.57 1.36 7.00
N MET A 26 -2.70 1.22 6.00
CA MET A 26 -1.53 0.35 6.07
C MET A 26 -0.61 0.76 7.23
N ARG A 27 -0.41 2.06 7.44
CA ARG A 27 0.36 2.57 8.59
C ARG A 27 -0.33 2.25 9.93
N TYR A 28 -1.65 2.36 10.00
CA TYR A 28 -2.44 1.98 11.17
C TYR A 28 -2.28 0.48 11.45
N PHE A 29 -2.49 -0.37 10.44
CA PHE A 29 -2.33 -1.82 10.54
C PHE A 29 -0.91 -2.20 10.95
N CYS A 30 0.14 -1.59 10.39
CA CYS A 30 1.52 -1.83 10.82
C CYS A 30 1.79 -1.43 12.28
N LYS A 31 1.04 -0.46 12.83
CA LYS A 31 1.16 -0.04 14.23
C LYS A 31 0.38 -0.96 15.18
N THR A 32 -0.79 -1.43 14.76
CA THR A 32 -1.74 -2.16 15.62
C THR A 32 -1.68 -3.67 15.44
N ALA A 33 -1.18 -4.17 14.31
CA ALA A 33 -1.03 -5.60 14.07
C ALA A 33 0.02 -6.19 15.04
N PRO A 34 -0.23 -7.38 15.60
CA PRO A 34 0.77 -8.09 16.36
C PRO A 34 1.98 -8.34 15.46
N ARG A 35 3.19 -8.05 15.96
CA ARG A 35 4.50 -8.16 15.27
C ARG A 35 4.88 -9.59 14.81
N LYS A 36 3.92 -10.42 14.38
CA LYS A 36 4.18 -11.81 14.00
C LYS A 36 4.63 -11.96 12.55
N TYR A 37 4.23 -11.07 11.64
CA TYR A 37 4.68 -11.13 10.24
C TYR A 37 4.79 -9.74 9.63
N SER A 38 6.01 -9.23 9.46
CA SER A 38 6.24 -8.11 8.56
C SER A 38 6.27 -8.66 7.12
N PRO A 39 5.54 -8.06 6.16
CA PRO A 39 5.58 -8.49 4.75
C PRO A 39 6.86 -8.04 4.02
N LEU A 40 7.61 -7.11 4.61
CA LEU A 40 8.89 -6.59 4.10
C LEU A 40 9.92 -7.71 3.83
N PRO A 41 10.22 -8.63 4.76
CA PRO A 41 11.13 -9.74 4.48
C PRO A 41 10.67 -10.59 3.28
N CYS A 42 9.40 -10.92 3.11
CA CYS A 42 8.99 -11.79 1.99
C CYS A 42 9.29 -11.21 0.60
N PHE A 43 9.26 -9.88 0.44
CA PHE A 43 9.59 -9.23 -0.84
C PHE A 43 11.08 -8.95 -1.02
N TYR A 44 11.80 -8.59 0.05
CA TYR A 44 13.23 -8.23 -0.05
C TYR A 44 14.17 -9.42 0.09
N LEU A 45 13.75 -10.52 0.73
CA LEU A 45 14.56 -11.72 0.97
C LEU A 45 14.97 -12.45 -0.33
N PRO A 46 14.11 -12.66 -1.36
CA PRO A 46 14.59 -13.20 -2.64
C PRO A 46 15.60 -12.27 -3.33
N LEU A 47 15.44 -10.95 -3.17
CA LEU A 47 16.35 -9.97 -3.74
C LEU A 47 17.71 -9.98 -3.03
N ILE A 48 17.72 -10.13 -1.70
CA ILE A 48 18.92 -10.32 -0.87
C ILE A 48 19.62 -11.65 -1.21
N ILE A 49 18.87 -12.75 -1.40
CA ILE A 49 19.43 -14.04 -1.81
C ILE A 49 20.11 -13.93 -3.17
N ILE A 50 19.49 -13.27 -4.14
CA ILE A 50 20.09 -13.05 -5.47
C ILE A 50 21.37 -12.23 -5.34
N ILE A 51 21.36 -11.14 -4.56
CA ILE A 51 22.57 -10.32 -4.34
C ILE A 51 23.69 -11.15 -3.67
N LEU A 52 23.36 -11.97 -2.67
CA LEU A 52 24.33 -12.84 -1.98
C LEU A 52 24.89 -13.95 -2.88
N ALA A 53 24.06 -14.58 -3.71
CA ALA A 53 24.51 -15.59 -4.65
C ALA A 53 25.45 -14.97 -5.70
N MET A 54 25.14 -13.76 -6.17
CA MET A 54 25.96 -13.05 -7.15
C MET A 54 27.29 -12.56 -6.58
N SER A 55 27.30 -12.04 -5.35
CA SER A 55 28.56 -11.65 -4.68
C SER A 55 29.43 -12.87 -4.37
N PHE A 56 28.84 -14.00 -4.00
CA PHE A 56 29.56 -15.26 -3.82
C PHE A 56 30.20 -15.76 -5.12
N LEU A 57 29.49 -15.70 -6.26
CA LEU A 57 30.05 -16.09 -7.56
C LEU A 57 31.20 -15.18 -8.00
N LEU A 58 31.08 -13.86 -7.79
CA LEU A 58 32.14 -12.90 -8.08
C LEU A 58 33.37 -13.12 -7.19
N PHE A 59 33.17 -13.36 -5.90
CA PHE A 59 34.25 -13.62 -4.95
C PHE A 59 34.95 -14.94 -5.23
N ARG A 60 34.20 -15.99 -5.60
CA ARG A 60 34.76 -17.30 -5.98
C ARG A 60 35.58 -17.21 -7.27
N ASN A 61 35.09 -16.48 -8.27
CA ASN A 61 35.83 -16.26 -9.51
C ASN A 61 37.09 -15.42 -9.27
N GLN A 62 37.04 -14.41 -8.40
CA GLN A 62 38.23 -13.63 -8.04
C GLN A 62 39.25 -14.43 -7.23
N THR A 63 38.82 -15.27 -6.29
CA THR A 63 39.72 -16.12 -5.49
C THR A 63 40.37 -17.23 -6.32
N GLN A 64 39.65 -17.79 -7.30
CA GLN A 64 40.27 -18.68 -8.30
C GLN A 64 41.26 -17.95 -9.19
N LEU A 65 40.98 -16.70 -9.56
CA LEU A 65 41.91 -15.85 -10.31
C LEU A 65 43.19 -15.57 -9.51
N SER A 66 43.05 -15.20 -8.24
CA SER A 66 44.18 -14.88 -7.36
C SER A 66 45.03 -16.11 -7.08
N ALA A 67 44.41 -17.29 -6.88
CA ALA A 67 45.13 -18.55 -6.71
C ALA A 67 45.91 -18.96 -7.99
N LEU A 68 45.33 -18.75 -9.18
CA LEU A 68 46.00 -19.01 -10.45
C LEU A 68 47.15 -18.02 -10.74
N LEU A 69 47.03 -16.77 -10.26
CA LEU A 69 48.09 -15.74 -10.33
C LEU A 69 49.23 -16.00 -9.35
N GLU A 70 48.96 -16.63 -8.20
CA GLU A 70 49.95 -16.96 -7.20
C GLU A 70 50.76 -18.22 -7.57
N GLU A 71 50.15 -19.17 -8.28
CA GLU A 71 50.81 -20.42 -8.74
C GLU A 71 51.46 -20.33 -10.13
N CYS A 72 51.13 -19.35 -10.96
CA CYS A 72 51.70 -19.18 -12.29
C CYS A 72 51.93 -17.70 -12.62
N TYR A 73 53.12 -17.36 -13.13
CA TYR A 73 53.33 -16.12 -13.90
C TYR A 73 52.44 -16.17 -15.15
N LEU A 74 51.18 -15.76 -14.99
CA LEU A 74 50.17 -15.76 -16.03
C LEU A 74 50.55 -14.75 -17.10
N ASP A 75 50.61 -15.21 -18.35
CA ASP A 75 50.78 -14.38 -19.53
C ASP A 75 49.65 -13.33 -19.60
N GLU A 76 50.00 -12.08 -19.92
CA GLU A 76 49.11 -10.90 -19.89
C GLU A 76 47.84 -11.13 -20.72
N GLY A 77 47.93 -11.92 -21.80
CA GLY A 77 46.79 -12.28 -22.65
C GLY A 77 45.72 -13.10 -21.93
N THR A 78 46.12 -14.04 -21.08
CA THR A 78 45.21 -14.86 -20.27
C THR A 78 44.55 -14.05 -19.16
N LEU A 79 45.30 -13.13 -18.54
CA LEU A 79 44.75 -12.23 -17.53
C LEU A 79 43.70 -11.27 -18.13
N GLY A 80 43.99 -10.71 -19.31
CA GLY A 80 43.06 -9.87 -20.07
C GLY A 80 41.77 -10.58 -20.46
N SER A 81 41.87 -11.85 -20.87
CA SER A 81 40.71 -12.70 -21.20
C SER A 81 39.76 -12.86 -20.00
N ILE A 82 40.28 -13.10 -18.80
CA ILE A 82 39.45 -13.37 -17.64
C ILE A 82 38.85 -12.08 -17.05
N ILE A 83 39.60 -10.97 -17.05
CA ILE A 83 39.06 -9.65 -16.69
C ILE A 83 37.93 -9.27 -17.65
N HIS A 84 38.09 -9.54 -18.95
CA HIS A 84 37.04 -9.31 -19.92
C HIS A 84 35.82 -10.19 -19.66
N ALA A 85 35.99 -11.49 -19.39
CA ALA A 85 34.88 -12.39 -19.08
C ALA A 85 34.10 -11.95 -17.83
N ASN A 86 34.79 -11.50 -16.79
CA ASN A 86 34.17 -11.08 -15.53
C ASN A 86 33.44 -9.74 -15.65
N THR A 87 34.00 -8.79 -16.43
CA THR A 87 33.32 -7.51 -16.74
C THR A 87 32.11 -7.72 -17.66
N THR A 88 32.18 -8.64 -18.62
CA THR A 88 31.02 -9.01 -19.45
C THR A 88 29.91 -9.66 -18.61
N ALA A 89 30.25 -10.55 -17.69
CA ALA A 89 29.28 -11.15 -16.76
C ALA A 89 28.61 -10.08 -15.88
N ALA A 90 29.37 -9.14 -15.32
CA ALA A 90 28.83 -8.04 -14.54
C ALA A 90 27.89 -7.14 -15.36
N ASN A 91 28.24 -6.85 -16.62
CA ASN A 91 27.41 -6.04 -17.52
C ASN A 91 26.11 -6.74 -17.88
N ILE A 92 26.13 -8.05 -18.16
CA ILE A 92 24.92 -8.83 -18.45
C ILE A 92 23.96 -8.79 -17.26
N VAL A 93 24.49 -8.89 -16.04
CA VAL A 93 23.70 -8.82 -14.80
C VAL A 93 23.11 -7.43 -14.61
N ALA A 94 23.90 -6.37 -14.79
CA ALA A 94 23.43 -4.99 -14.68
C ALA A 94 22.29 -4.70 -15.67
N VAL A 95 22.44 -5.14 -16.92
CA VAL A 95 21.40 -5.02 -17.95
C VAL A 95 20.15 -5.81 -17.56
N GLY A 96 20.31 -7.03 -17.03
CA GLY A 96 19.20 -7.86 -16.54
C GLY A 96 18.40 -7.19 -15.44
N PHE A 97 19.06 -6.60 -14.43
CA PHE A 97 18.41 -5.83 -13.37
C PHE A 97 17.66 -4.62 -13.92
N LEU A 98 18.26 -3.89 -14.86
CA LEU A 98 17.65 -2.72 -15.48
C LEU A 98 16.39 -3.11 -16.28
N LEU A 99 16.44 -4.25 -16.98
CA LEU A 99 15.30 -4.81 -17.71
C LEU A 99 14.18 -5.25 -16.77
N ILE A 100 14.49 -5.95 -15.68
CA ILE A 100 13.50 -6.35 -14.66
C ILE A 100 12.85 -5.10 -14.03
N TYR A 101 13.64 -4.07 -13.72
CA TYR A 101 13.13 -2.81 -13.19
C TYR A 101 12.17 -2.13 -14.17
N VAL A 102 12.54 -2.03 -15.45
CA VAL A 102 11.70 -1.42 -16.50
C VAL A 102 10.41 -2.22 -16.70
N ILE A 103 10.49 -3.55 -16.79
CA ILE A 103 9.31 -4.42 -16.93
C ILE A 103 8.39 -4.27 -15.72
N SER A 104 8.95 -4.28 -14.50
CA SER A 104 8.18 -4.09 -13.27
C SER A 104 7.51 -2.72 -13.22
N SER A 105 8.19 -1.66 -13.66
CA SER A 105 7.64 -0.30 -13.76
C SER A 105 6.49 -0.22 -14.76
N ILE A 106 6.63 -0.82 -15.95
CA ILE A 106 5.57 -0.87 -16.96
C ILE A 106 4.38 -1.69 -16.47
N PHE A 107 4.62 -2.84 -15.85
CA PHE A 107 3.58 -3.72 -15.31
C PHE A 107 2.83 -3.02 -14.17
N ASN A 108 3.52 -2.39 -13.23
CA ASN A 108 2.91 -1.58 -12.18
C ASN A 108 2.06 -0.45 -12.76
N ARG A 109 2.56 0.30 -13.76
CA ARG A 109 1.76 1.33 -14.44
C ARG A 109 0.52 0.78 -15.12
N ARG A 110 0.60 -0.39 -15.76
CA ARG A 110 -0.54 -1.03 -16.44
C ARG A 110 -1.57 -1.57 -15.46
N ILE A 111 -1.13 -2.27 -14.40
CA ILE A 111 -2.01 -2.74 -13.33
C ILE A 111 -2.68 -1.55 -12.65
N LEU A 112 -1.92 -0.51 -12.30
CA LEU A 112 -2.48 0.68 -11.70
C LEU A 112 -3.53 1.30 -12.63
N LYS A 113 -3.22 1.51 -13.91
CA LYS A 113 -4.18 2.02 -14.89
C LYS A 113 -5.42 1.12 -15.03
N TYR A 114 -5.25 -0.20 -15.00
CA TYR A 114 -6.35 -1.16 -15.09
C TYR A 114 -7.25 -1.12 -13.86
N ILE A 115 -6.66 -1.14 -12.65
CA ILE A 115 -7.35 -0.99 -11.37
C ILE A 115 -8.10 0.33 -11.37
N TYR A 116 -7.46 1.44 -11.73
CA TYR A 116 -8.11 2.74 -11.79
C TYR A 116 -9.30 2.74 -12.74
N ARG A 117 -9.14 2.23 -13.97
CA ARG A 117 -10.19 2.23 -14.99
C ARG A 117 -11.42 1.39 -14.60
N HIS A 118 -11.25 0.39 -13.73
CA HIS A 118 -12.34 -0.47 -13.23
C HIS A 118 -12.70 -0.17 -11.77
N SER A 119 -12.10 0.86 -11.17
CA SER A 119 -12.37 1.23 -9.77
C SER A 119 -13.57 2.17 -9.73
N TYR A 120 -14.56 1.79 -8.94
CA TYR A 120 -15.75 2.61 -8.61
C TYR A 120 -15.39 3.99 -8.01
N LEU A 121 -14.14 4.15 -7.57
CA LEU A 121 -13.50 5.37 -7.05
C LEU A 121 -13.34 6.50 -8.08
N LEU A 122 -13.52 6.22 -9.38
CA LEU A 122 -13.51 7.22 -10.45
C LEU A 122 -14.87 7.91 -10.66
N HIS A 123 -15.88 7.52 -9.89
CA HIS A 123 -17.21 8.09 -10.00
C HIS A 123 -17.66 8.70 -8.68
N GLU A 124 -18.53 9.71 -8.78
CA GLU A 124 -19.23 10.24 -7.61
C GLU A 124 -19.98 9.12 -6.91
N SER A 125 -19.91 9.10 -5.58
CA SER A 125 -20.60 8.12 -4.74
C SER A 125 -21.44 8.83 -3.71
N ARG A 126 -22.44 8.14 -3.16
CA ARG A 126 -23.28 8.68 -2.09
C ARG A 126 -22.92 8.02 -0.78
N PHE A 127 -22.41 8.80 0.16
CA PHE A 127 -22.19 8.36 1.52
C PHE A 127 -23.41 8.71 2.38
N THR A 128 -23.86 7.77 3.20
CA THR A 128 -24.87 8.06 4.22
C THR A 128 -24.49 7.40 5.54
N ALA A 129 -24.80 8.07 6.65
CA ALA A 129 -24.55 7.57 7.99
C ALA A 129 -25.72 7.91 8.92
N ASP A 130 -26.13 6.95 9.73
CA ASP A 130 -27.20 7.08 10.72
C ASP A 130 -26.81 6.36 12.01
N SER A 131 -27.72 6.18 12.96
CA SER A 131 -27.42 5.48 14.22
C SER A 131 -27.11 3.98 14.07
N ALA A 132 -27.45 3.35 12.94
CA ALA A 132 -27.21 1.92 12.70
C ALA A 132 -25.85 1.66 12.07
N GLY A 133 -25.37 2.56 11.22
CA GLY A 133 -24.08 2.42 10.56
C GLY A 133 -23.83 3.49 9.51
N CYS A 134 -22.90 3.19 8.62
CA CYS A 134 -22.69 3.96 7.40
C CYS A 134 -22.69 3.07 6.17
N ARG A 135 -23.03 3.68 5.05
CA ARG A 135 -22.97 3.05 3.74
C ARG A 135 -22.45 4.01 2.68
N GLN A 136 -21.77 3.45 1.70
CA GLN A 136 -21.32 4.15 0.52
C GLN A 136 -21.86 3.44 -0.72
N ILE A 137 -22.65 4.16 -1.51
CA ILE A 137 -23.33 3.66 -2.69
C ILE A 137 -22.61 4.21 -3.93
N TYR A 138 -22.12 3.31 -4.78
CA TYR A 138 -21.46 3.64 -6.02
C TYR A 138 -22.44 3.52 -7.21
N PRO A 139 -22.25 4.29 -8.30
CA PRO A 139 -23.20 4.36 -9.41
C PRO A 139 -23.42 3.05 -10.18
N GLN A 140 -22.53 2.06 -10.01
CA GLN A 140 -22.70 0.70 -10.56
C GLN A 140 -23.41 -0.26 -9.58
N GLN A 141 -24.19 0.28 -8.63
CA GLN A 141 -24.95 -0.47 -7.61
C GLN A 141 -24.12 -1.32 -6.64
N HIS A 142 -22.80 -1.10 -6.58
CA HIS A 142 -22.00 -1.63 -5.50
C HIS A 142 -22.28 -0.81 -4.24
N GLU A 143 -22.76 -1.45 -3.17
CA GLU A 143 -22.97 -0.85 -1.86
C GLU A 143 -21.97 -1.45 -0.88
N SER A 144 -21.27 -0.58 -0.17
CA SER A 144 -20.47 -0.97 0.99
C SER A 144 -21.20 -0.51 2.24
N TRP A 145 -21.63 -1.43 3.09
CA TRP A 145 -22.31 -1.14 4.36
C TRP A 145 -21.46 -1.61 5.53
N PHE A 146 -21.33 -0.76 6.55
CA PHE A 146 -20.57 -1.03 7.76
C PHE A 146 -21.37 -0.59 8.99
N GLY A 147 -21.52 -1.50 9.96
CA GLY A 147 -22.08 -1.16 11.27
C GLY A 147 -21.04 -0.49 12.17
N TRP A 148 -21.48 0.38 13.09
CA TRP A 148 -20.56 1.12 13.97
C TRP A 148 -19.73 0.25 14.92
N THR A 149 -20.18 -0.98 15.22
CA THR A 149 -19.41 -1.97 15.98
C THR A 149 -18.11 -2.36 15.28
N THR A 150 -18.06 -2.27 13.95
CA THR A 150 -16.88 -2.62 13.13
C THR A 150 -15.93 -1.46 12.91
N LEU A 151 -16.29 -0.25 13.37
CA LEU A 151 -15.43 0.92 13.27
C LEU A 151 -14.29 0.79 14.29
N ASP A 152 -13.06 0.67 13.80
CA ASP A 152 -11.87 0.56 14.64
C ASP A 152 -11.34 1.93 15.03
N SER A 153 -11.32 2.87 14.08
CA SER A 153 -10.69 4.18 14.27
C SER A 153 -11.23 5.21 13.28
N VAL A 154 -11.40 6.44 13.78
CA VAL A 154 -11.60 7.65 12.97
C VAL A 154 -10.29 8.43 12.97
N GLN A 155 -9.75 8.74 11.79
CA GLN A 155 -8.51 9.53 11.64
C GLN A 155 -8.73 10.73 10.73
N THR A 156 -8.00 11.80 10.97
CA THR A 156 -7.96 12.96 10.07
C THR A 156 -6.62 12.99 9.34
N VAL A 157 -6.63 12.92 8.01
CA VAL A 157 -5.44 12.90 7.17
C VAL A 157 -5.47 14.09 6.22
N LYS A 158 -4.64 15.11 6.49
CA LYS A 158 -4.55 16.35 5.68
C LYS A 158 -5.91 17.07 5.47
N GLY A 159 -6.82 16.95 6.42
CA GLY A 159 -8.15 17.56 6.38
C GLY A 159 -9.26 16.58 6.05
N ASP A 160 -8.95 15.45 5.40
CA ASP A 160 -9.92 14.41 5.06
C ASP A 160 -10.20 13.52 6.28
N ILE A 161 -11.42 13.00 6.38
CA ILE A 161 -11.80 12.03 7.41
C ILE A 161 -11.65 10.62 6.84
N LEU A 162 -10.96 9.77 7.58
CA LEU A 162 -10.76 8.36 7.29
C LEU A 162 -11.47 7.52 8.36
N LEU A 163 -12.47 6.76 7.93
CA LEU A 163 -13.16 5.76 8.76
C LEU A 163 -12.52 4.40 8.49
N ILE A 164 -11.93 3.75 9.50
CA ILE A 164 -11.23 2.47 9.38
C ILE A 164 -12.08 1.35 9.96
N PHE A 165 -12.30 0.30 9.17
CA PHE A 165 -13.09 -0.89 9.50
C PHE A 165 -12.24 -2.16 9.25
N GLY A 166 -11.26 -2.45 10.12
CA GLY A 166 -10.32 -3.54 9.94
C GLY A 166 -9.53 -3.43 8.63
N SER A 167 -9.82 -4.35 7.71
CA SER A 167 -9.22 -4.38 6.36
C SER A 167 -9.89 -3.43 5.35
N ALA A 168 -11.01 -2.79 5.70
CA ALA A 168 -11.70 -1.81 4.86
C ALA A 168 -11.58 -0.39 5.43
N PHE A 169 -11.83 0.61 4.59
CA PHE A 169 -11.90 2.01 5.00
C PHE A 169 -12.79 2.82 4.06
N ILE A 170 -13.30 3.95 4.55
CA ILE A 170 -14.01 4.97 3.78
C ILE A 170 -13.27 6.29 3.94
N VAL A 171 -13.05 6.99 2.82
CA VAL A 171 -12.47 8.34 2.81
C VAL A 171 -13.58 9.34 2.52
N LEU A 172 -13.67 10.34 3.40
CA LEU A 172 -14.57 11.48 3.29
C LEU A 172 -13.70 12.74 3.06
N PRO A 173 -13.67 13.26 1.83
CA PRO A 173 -12.88 14.45 1.49
C PRO A 173 -13.32 15.64 2.33
N HIS A 174 -12.41 16.54 2.69
CA HIS A 174 -12.78 17.75 3.44
C HIS A 174 -13.81 18.63 2.70
N SER A 175 -13.86 18.54 1.37
CA SER A 175 -14.71 19.37 0.49
C SER A 175 -16.20 19.03 0.57
N ILE A 176 -16.57 17.89 1.17
CA ILE A 176 -17.98 17.49 1.31
C ILE A 176 -18.67 18.15 2.51
N PHE A 177 -17.89 18.69 3.45
CA PHE A 177 -18.38 19.40 4.63
C PHE A 177 -18.49 20.89 4.33
N ALA A 178 -19.53 21.56 4.82
CA ALA A 178 -19.74 22.98 4.61
C ALA A 178 -18.69 23.82 5.35
N ASP A 179 -18.29 23.39 6.55
CA ASP A 179 -17.26 24.03 7.37
C ASP A 179 -16.58 23.03 8.34
N GLU A 180 -15.56 23.50 9.07
CA GLU A 180 -14.86 22.69 10.08
C GLU A 180 -15.74 22.38 11.30
N ALA A 181 -16.79 23.15 11.58
CA ALA A 181 -17.69 22.88 12.70
C ALA A 181 -18.61 21.69 12.40
N GLU A 182 -19.16 21.61 11.18
CA GLU A 182 -19.92 20.46 10.70
C GLU A 182 -19.05 19.20 10.71
N LYS A 183 -17.82 19.31 10.21
CA LYS A 183 -16.85 18.22 10.19
C LYS A 183 -16.53 17.71 11.61
N GLN A 184 -16.32 18.62 12.55
CA GLN A 184 -16.06 18.25 13.94
C GLN A 184 -17.30 17.62 14.61
N GLY A 185 -18.49 18.18 14.38
CA GLY A 185 -19.75 17.62 14.85
C GLY A 185 -20.03 16.21 14.28
N PHE A 186 -19.67 15.98 13.01
CA PHE A 186 -19.73 14.66 12.39
C PHE A 186 -18.80 13.64 13.07
N ILE A 187 -17.56 14.02 13.36
CA ILE A 187 -16.60 13.14 14.08
C ILE A 187 -17.14 12.81 15.48
N GLU A 188 -17.63 13.80 16.20
CA GLU A 188 -18.20 13.62 17.54
C GLU A 188 -19.41 12.68 17.52
N GLN A 189 -20.32 12.86 16.56
CA GLN A 189 -21.51 12.04 16.42
C GLN A 189 -21.18 10.59 16.04
N ILE A 190 -20.25 10.37 15.10
CA ILE A 190 -19.79 9.01 14.77
C ILE A 190 -19.14 8.34 15.97
N THR A 191 -18.31 9.08 16.71
CA THR A 191 -17.65 8.54 17.91
C THR A 191 -18.68 8.16 18.97
N ALA A 192 -19.74 8.97 19.13
CA ALA A 192 -20.85 8.64 20.02
C ALA A 192 -21.60 7.38 19.58
N TRP A 193 -21.91 7.23 18.28
CA TRP A 193 -22.55 6.03 17.75
C TRP A 193 -21.66 4.78 17.89
N GLN A 194 -20.36 4.89 17.64
CA GLN A 194 -19.39 3.82 17.87
C GLN A 194 -19.38 3.37 19.33
N GLN A 195 -19.29 4.32 20.27
CA GLN A 195 -19.29 3.99 21.70
C GLN A 195 -20.62 3.38 22.16
N ALA A 196 -21.75 3.86 21.63
CA ALA A 196 -23.05 3.30 21.94
C ALA A 196 -23.17 1.86 21.43
N ALA A 197 -22.71 1.59 20.21
CA ALA A 197 -22.72 0.27 19.60
C ALA A 197 -21.79 -0.72 20.32
N GLN A 198 -20.63 -0.28 20.81
CA GLN A 198 -19.70 -1.11 21.58
C GLN A 198 -20.19 -1.41 23.01
N LYS A 199 -21.03 -0.55 23.59
CA LYS A 199 -21.63 -0.76 24.93
C LYS A 199 -22.85 -1.67 24.92
N GLN A 200 -23.46 -1.91 23.76
CA GLN A 200 -24.55 -2.88 23.65
C GLN A 200 -23.99 -4.30 23.82
N PRO A 201 -24.51 -5.10 24.76
CA PRO A 201 -24.12 -6.50 24.87
C PRO A 201 -24.48 -7.20 23.57
N ALA A 202 -23.56 -8.03 23.06
CA ALA A 202 -23.82 -8.87 21.89
C ALA A 202 -25.10 -9.71 22.15
N PRO A 203 -26.01 -9.82 21.16
CA PRO A 203 -27.19 -10.66 21.28
C PRO A 203 -26.84 -12.14 21.45
#